data_AF-A0A8J5IJ67-F1
#
_entry.id   AF-A0A8J5IJ67-F1
#
_cell.length_a   1.000
_cell.length_b   1.000
_cell.length_c   1.000
_cell.angle_alpha   90.00
_cell.angle_beta   90.00
_cell.angle_gamma   90.00
#
_symmetry.space_group_name_H-M   'P 1'
#
loop_
_entity.id
_entity.type
_entity.pdbx_description
1 polymer ?
#
loop_
_entity_poly.entity_id
_entity_poly.type
_entity_poly.pdbx_seq_one_letter_code
_entity_poly.pdbx_strand_id
1 'polypeptide(L)'
;METKEGRVNKETYRAMLIERLLPAPPNSPDLNALDLGIFTAIQSRQMLRSPCSIDELVDSVSEAYWELPHSTLNAAFLSLQCSMDSCIKDKGGNNFKPRHMSKSKLEREGRLPISIRCSDEAELVLSQQ
;
A
#
# COMPACT_ATOMS: atom_id res chain seq x y z
N MET A 1 -5.56 27.95 -24.14
CA MET A 1 -5.39 26.48 -24.18
C MET A 1 -5.21 26.03 -22.74
N GLU A 2 -6.20 25.31 -22.21
CA GLU A 2 -6.31 24.94 -20.80
C GLU A 2 -5.13 24.09 -20.29
N THR A 3 -4.63 24.46 -19.12
CA THR A 3 -3.68 23.71 -18.29
C THR A 3 -4.37 22.49 -17.69
N LYS A 4 -3.97 21.28 -18.10
CA LYS A 4 -4.51 20.04 -17.53
C LYS A 4 -3.92 19.79 -16.14
N GLU A 5 -4.80 19.79 -15.14
CA GLU A 5 -4.59 19.41 -13.74
C GLU A 5 -3.80 18.10 -13.56
N GLY A 6 -2.79 18.15 -12.70
CA GLY A 6 -2.65 17.25 -11.54
C GLY A 6 -2.86 15.75 -11.74
N ARG A 7 -2.23 15.14 -12.76
CA ARG A 7 -2.06 13.68 -12.79
C ARG A 7 -0.59 13.33 -12.63
N VAL A 8 -0.27 12.78 -11.46
CA VAL A 8 1.01 12.11 -11.20
C VAL A 8 1.26 11.11 -12.35
N ASN A 9 2.32 11.34 -13.12
CA ASN A 9 2.60 10.56 -14.33
C ASN A 9 3.39 9.28 -13.98
N LYS A 10 3.48 8.34 -14.93
CA LYS A 10 4.10 7.03 -14.73
C LYS A 10 5.57 7.16 -14.30
N GLU A 11 6.26 8.16 -14.82
CA GLU A 11 7.65 8.49 -14.53
C GLU A 11 7.81 9.07 -13.11
N THR A 12 6.87 9.88 -12.64
CA THR A 12 6.81 10.39 -11.26
C THR A 12 6.51 9.25 -10.28
N TYR A 13 5.55 8.37 -10.59
CA TYR A 13 5.30 7.17 -9.81
C TYR A 13 6.52 6.26 -9.79
N ARG A 14 7.22 6.09 -10.91
CA ARG A 14 8.44 5.28 -10.99
C ARG A 14 9.56 5.87 -10.13
N ALA A 15 9.81 7.17 -10.21
CA ALA A 15 10.83 7.84 -9.39
C ALA A 15 10.49 7.79 -7.88
N MET A 16 9.21 7.94 -7.51
CA MET A 16 8.77 7.81 -6.11
C MET A 16 8.80 6.36 -5.60
N LEU A 17 8.20 5.41 -6.32
CA LEU A 17 8.06 4.01 -5.88
C LEU A 17 9.35 3.21 -6.01
N ILE A 18 10.14 3.42 -7.06
CA ILE A 18 11.33 2.60 -7.35
C ILE A 18 12.58 3.24 -6.75
N GLU A 19 12.83 4.53 -7.03
CA GLU A 19 14.12 5.14 -6.64
C GLU A 19 14.13 5.68 -5.20
N ARG A 20 12.98 6.13 -4.67
CA ARG A 20 12.88 6.66 -3.31
C ARG A 20 12.33 5.68 -2.27
N LEU A 21 11.61 4.63 -2.67
CA LEU A 21 10.87 3.76 -1.75
C LEU A 21 11.32 2.29 -1.73
N LEU A 22 12.10 1.81 -2.71
CA LEU A 22 12.72 0.48 -2.59
C LEU A 22 13.72 0.37 -1.42
N PRO A 23 14.49 1.41 -1.06
CA PRO A 23 14.98 1.52 0.29
C PRO A 23 13.85 2.12 1.13
N ALA A 24 12.97 1.28 1.67
CA ALA A 24 11.98 1.73 2.65
C ALA A 24 12.75 2.51 3.74
N PRO A 25 12.35 3.75 4.08
CA PRO A 25 13.09 4.52 5.06
C PRO A 25 13.15 3.74 6.38
N PRO A 26 14.26 3.83 7.13
CA PRO A 26 14.42 3.08 8.37
C PRO A 26 13.20 3.25 9.28
N ASN A 27 12.78 2.18 9.95
CA ASN A 27 11.64 2.17 10.89
C ASN A 27 10.29 2.66 10.31
N SER A 28 10.04 2.40 9.02
CA SER A 28 8.80 2.81 8.35
C SER A 28 8.02 1.62 7.75
N PRO A 29 7.49 0.71 8.60
CA PRO A 29 6.68 -0.42 8.12
C PRO A 29 5.43 0.05 7.35
N ASP A 30 4.90 1.24 7.66
CA ASP A 30 3.78 1.85 6.96
C ASP A 30 4.09 2.25 5.50
N LEU A 31 5.36 2.16 5.08
CA LEU A 31 5.80 2.40 3.71
C LEU A 31 6.22 1.10 3.00
N ASN A 32 5.85 -0.07 3.55
CA ASN A 32 6.05 -1.37 2.93
C ASN A 32 4.70 -2.07 2.70
N ALA A 33 4.36 -2.33 1.44
CA ALA A 33 3.12 -3.04 1.10
C ALA A 33 3.04 -4.46 1.67
N LEU A 34 4.21 -5.10 1.90
CA LEU A 34 4.27 -6.44 2.48
C LEU A 34 3.76 -6.43 3.93
N ASP A 35 4.26 -5.49 4.73
CA ASP A 35 3.90 -5.30 6.14
C ASP A 35 2.48 -4.75 6.31
N LEU A 36 2.04 -3.87 5.41
CA LEU A 36 0.72 -3.22 5.47
C LEU A 36 -0.48 -4.16 5.29
N GLY A 37 -0.28 -5.38 4.82
CA GLY A 37 -1.40 -6.32 4.73
C GLY A 37 -1.16 -7.62 3.98
N ILE A 38 -0.09 -7.75 3.19
CA ILE A 38 0.15 -9.00 2.45
C ILE A 38 0.55 -10.11 3.43
N PHE A 39 1.52 -9.87 4.32
CA PHE A 39 1.92 -10.86 5.32
C PHE A 39 0.78 -11.21 6.29
N THR A 40 0.03 -10.20 6.76
CA THR A 40 -1.13 -10.43 7.64
C THR A 40 -2.19 -11.29 6.94
N ALA A 41 -2.44 -11.07 5.66
CA ALA A 41 -3.43 -11.86 4.91
C ALA A 41 -2.95 -13.29 4.67
N ILE A 42 -1.69 -13.49 4.30
CA ILE A 42 -1.10 -14.83 4.16
C ILE A 42 -1.16 -15.57 5.50
N GLN A 43 -0.75 -14.94 6.60
CA GLN A 43 -0.80 -15.53 7.93
C GLN A 43 -2.23 -15.90 8.34
N SER A 44 -3.20 -15.01 8.12
CA SER A 44 -4.61 -15.28 8.44
C SER A 44 -5.14 -16.50 7.67
N ARG A 45 -4.70 -16.72 6.42
CA ARG A 45 -5.07 -17.89 5.62
C ARG A 45 -4.34 -19.14 6.06
N GLN A 46 -3.03 -19.05 6.29
CA GLN A 46 -2.20 -20.15 6.78
C GLN A 46 -2.75 -20.72 8.09
N MET A 47 -3.23 -19.87 9.00
CA MET A 47 -3.82 -20.28 10.28
C MET A 47 -5.09 -21.13 10.14
N LEU A 48 -5.77 -21.09 8.98
CA LEU A 48 -6.93 -21.95 8.72
C LEU A 48 -6.56 -23.41 8.48
N ARG A 49 -5.29 -23.69 8.16
CA ARG A 49 -4.80 -25.03 7.80
C ARG A 49 -4.14 -25.79 8.96
N SER A 50 -3.87 -25.13 10.08
CA SER A 50 -3.32 -25.74 11.32
C SER A 50 -2.16 -26.73 11.11
N PRO A 51 -1.04 -26.31 10.49
CA PRO A 51 0.09 -27.20 10.24
C PRO A 51 0.75 -27.67 11.55
N CYS A 52 1.18 -28.94 11.59
CA CYS A 52 1.79 -29.60 12.74
C CYS A 52 3.28 -29.93 12.54
N SER A 53 3.84 -29.64 11.37
CA SER A 53 5.26 -29.78 11.06
C SER A 53 5.81 -28.56 10.30
N ILE A 54 7.13 -28.46 10.20
CA ILE A 54 7.78 -27.39 9.42
C ILE A 54 7.43 -27.52 7.94
N ASP A 55 7.45 -28.75 7.40
CA ASP A 55 7.13 -28.99 5.99
C ASP A 55 5.68 -28.61 5.68
N GLU A 56 4.73 -29.02 6.54
CA GLU A 56 3.32 -28.62 6.43
C GLU A 56 3.13 -27.10 6.57
N LEU A 57 3.94 -26.43 7.40
CA LEU A 57 3.90 -24.98 7.53
C LEU A 57 4.37 -24.30 6.25
N VAL A 58 5.46 -24.77 5.65
CA VAL A 58 5.98 -24.23 4.38
C VAL A 58 4.97 -24.41 3.25
N ASP A 59 4.36 -25.59 3.16
CA ASP A 59 3.32 -25.88 2.17
C ASP A 59 2.09 -25.00 2.39
N SER A 60 1.63 -24.87 3.64
CA SER A 60 0.48 -24.04 4.01
C SER A 60 0.70 -22.55 3.69
N VAL A 61 1.89 -22.00 3.97
CA VAL A 61 2.23 -20.62 3.61
C VAL A 61 2.27 -20.45 2.09
N SER A 62 2.83 -21.43 1.37
CA SER A 62 2.91 -21.41 -0.09
C SER A 62 1.53 -21.43 -0.74
N GLU A 63 0.64 -22.31 -0.27
CA GLU A 63 -0.76 -22.34 -0.72
C GLU A 63 -1.49 -21.03 -0.36
N ALA A 64 -1.33 -20.54 0.87
CA ALA A 64 -1.94 -19.28 1.29
C ALA A 64 -1.52 -18.08 0.43
N TYR A 65 -0.27 -18.06 -0.04
CA TYR A 65 0.22 -17.07 -1.01
C TYR A 65 -0.45 -17.21 -2.37
N TRP A 66 -0.51 -18.42 -2.93
CA TRP A 66 -1.11 -18.66 -4.25
C TRP A 66 -2.63 -18.43 -4.28
N GLU A 67 -3.30 -18.68 -3.15
CA GLU A 67 -4.74 -18.44 -3.00
C GLU A 67 -5.07 -16.99 -2.60
N LEU A 68 -4.07 -16.10 -2.52
CA LEU A 68 -4.30 -14.74 -2.07
C LEU A 68 -5.16 -13.96 -3.11
N PRO A 69 -6.30 -13.37 -2.72
CA PRO A 69 -7.14 -12.63 -3.64
C PRO A 69 -6.41 -11.40 -4.22
N HIS A 70 -6.61 -11.12 -5.52
CA HIS A 70 -6.09 -9.90 -6.15
C HIS A 70 -6.60 -8.62 -5.45
N SER A 71 -7.82 -8.65 -4.90
CA SER A 71 -8.39 -7.55 -4.12
C SER A 71 -7.57 -7.25 -2.86
N THR A 72 -6.98 -8.26 -2.23
CA THR A 72 -6.09 -8.10 -1.07
C THR A 72 -4.80 -7.39 -1.47
N LEU A 73 -4.17 -7.80 -2.58
CA LEU A 73 -2.98 -7.14 -3.11
C LEU A 73 -3.27 -5.67 -3.43
N ASN A 74 -4.36 -5.42 -4.16
CA ASN A 74 -4.79 -4.07 -4.50
C ASN A 74 -5.04 -3.21 -3.25
N ALA A 75 -5.71 -3.77 -2.24
CA ALA A 75 -5.96 -3.08 -0.98
C ALA A 75 -4.65 -2.69 -0.25
N ALA A 76 -3.63 -3.55 -0.28
CA ALA A 76 -2.31 -3.26 0.30
C ALA A 76 -1.61 -2.13 -0.45
N PHE A 77 -1.60 -2.14 -1.79
CA PHE A 77 -1.03 -1.05 -2.59
C PHE A 77 -1.75 0.29 -2.39
N LEU A 78 -3.09 0.27 -2.24
CA LEU A 78 -3.84 1.49 -1.89
C LEU A 78 -3.54 1.95 -0.45
N SER A 79 -3.20 1.04 0.47
CA SER A 79 -2.73 1.44 1.83
C SER A 79 -1.41 2.17 1.70
N LEU A 80 -0.49 1.61 0.91
CA LEU A 80 0.83 2.19 0.71
C LEU A 80 0.74 3.61 0.15
N GLN A 81 -0.08 3.83 -0.88
CA GLN A 81 -0.26 5.16 -1.46
C GLN A 81 -0.87 6.16 -0.46
N CYS A 82 -1.81 5.71 0.38
CA CYS A 82 -2.33 6.52 1.48
C CYS A 82 -1.25 6.87 2.51
N SER A 83 -0.40 5.92 2.90
CA SER A 83 0.70 6.17 3.84
C SER A 83 1.74 7.12 3.26
N MET A 84 2.04 7.01 1.96
CA MET A 84 2.93 7.95 1.26
C MET A 84 2.38 9.37 1.30
N ASP A 85 1.10 9.56 0.98
CA ASP A 85 0.44 10.86 1.06
C ASP A 85 0.57 11.45 2.47
N SER A 86 0.27 10.67 3.50
CA SER A 86 0.44 11.10 4.89
C SER A 86 1.90 11.43 5.27
N CYS A 87 2.86 10.63 4.81
CA CYS A 87 4.29 10.87 5.04
C CYS A 87 4.75 12.18 4.40
N ILE A 88 4.30 12.46 3.17
CA ILE A 88 4.61 13.72 2.47
C ILE A 88 4.00 14.91 3.22
N LYS A 89 2.75 14.80 3.70
CA LYS A 89 2.12 15.84 4.53
C LYS A 89 2.91 16.12 5.81
N ASP A 90 3.50 15.08 6.40
CA ASP A 90 4.37 15.16 7.58
C ASP A 90 5.84 15.46 7.22
N LYS A 91 6.13 15.92 6.00
CA LYS A 91 7.46 16.29 5.50
C LYS A 91 8.51 15.19 5.67
N GLY A 92 8.11 13.93 5.49
CA GLY A 92 8.97 12.75 5.64
C GLY A 92 8.94 12.12 7.04
N GLY A 93 8.15 12.67 7.97
CA GLY A 93 7.89 12.02 9.26
C GLY A 93 7.07 10.75 9.14
N ASN A 94 7.10 9.94 10.20
CA ASN A 94 6.38 8.66 10.31
C ASN A 94 5.31 8.69 11.43
N ASN A 95 5.00 9.86 12.00
CA ASN A 95 4.05 9.99 13.10
C ASN A 95 2.62 10.27 12.60
N PHE A 96 2.25 9.65 11.49
CA PHE A 96 0.93 9.79 10.89
C PHE A 96 0.04 8.60 11.21
N LYS A 97 -1.27 8.82 11.24
CA LYS A 97 -2.24 7.74 11.37
C LYS A 97 -2.55 7.16 9.98
N PRO A 98 -2.50 5.83 9.80
CA PRO A 98 -2.92 5.20 8.55
C PRO A 98 -4.35 5.59 8.18
N ARG A 99 -4.53 5.99 6.91
CA ARG A 99 -5.84 6.39 6.40
C ARG A 99 -6.69 5.16 6.10
N HIS A 100 -7.77 4.97 6.87
CA HIS A 100 -8.77 3.93 6.61
C HIS A 100 -9.87 4.45 5.69
N MET A 101 -10.08 3.80 4.55
CA MET A 101 -11.08 4.22 3.54
C MET A 101 -12.11 3.12 3.19
N SER A 102 -12.25 2.10 4.06
CA SER A 102 -13.22 1.01 3.87
C SER A 102 -13.16 0.38 2.46
N LYS A 103 -11.96 0.01 2.02
CA LYS A 103 -11.67 -0.43 0.64
C LYS A 103 -12.58 -1.56 0.16
N SER A 104 -12.84 -2.56 0.99
CA SER A 104 -13.75 -3.67 0.66
C SER A 104 -15.18 -3.19 0.37
N LYS A 105 -15.66 -2.16 1.07
CA LYS A 105 -16.96 -1.55 0.79
C LYS A 105 -16.94 -0.81 -0.55
N LEU A 106 -15.92 -0.01 -0.79
CA LEU A 106 -15.77 0.73 -2.06
C LEU A 106 -15.64 -0.22 -3.25
N GLU A 107 -14.93 -1.33 -3.10
CA GLU A 107 -14.78 -2.35 -4.15
C GLU A 107 -16.12 -2.99 -4.49
N ARG A 108 -16.90 -3.39 -3.47
CA ARG A 108 -18.25 -3.93 -3.65
C ARG A 108 -19.20 -2.94 -4.33
N GLU A 109 -19.04 -1.65 -4.09
CA GLU A 109 -19.81 -0.59 -4.74
C GLU A 109 -19.29 -0.23 -6.15
N GLY A 110 -18.18 -0.82 -6.60
CA GLY A 110 -17.54 -0.46 -7.88
C GLY A 110 -16.91 0.95 -7.89
N ARG A 111 -16.64 1.49 -6.70
CA ARG A 111 -16.16 2.87 -6.47
C ARG A 111 -14.72 2.93 -5.93
N LEU A 112 -14.05 1.78 -5.80
CA LEU A 112 -12.67 1.74 -5.35
C LEU A 112 -11.78 2.42 -6.41
N PRO A 113 -11.01 3.46 -6.04
CA PRO A 113 -10.11 4.09 -6.99
C PRO A 113 -8.98 3.14 -7.40
N ILE A 114 -8.54 3.28 -8.65
CA ILE A 114 -7.38 2.53 -9.18
C ILE A 114 -6.08 3.00 -8.51
N SER A 115 -5.98 4.28 -8.21
CA SER A 115 -4.87 4.89 -7.46
C SER A 115 -5.37 6.02 -6.56
N ILE A 116 -4.65 6.26 -5.47
CA ILE A 116 -4.89 7.39 -4.58
C ILE A 116 -4.21 8.62 -5.17
N ARG A 117 -4.98 9.69 -5.32
CA ARG A 117 -4.42 11.00 -5.68
C ARG A 117 -3.71 11.61 -4.48
N CYS A 118 -2.64 12.33 -4.76
CA CYS A 118 -1.97 13.18 -3.78
C CYS A 118 -2.99 14.22 -3.28
N SER A 119 -2.97 14.48 -1.98
CA SER A 119 -3.77 15.54 -1.37
C SER A 119 -3.17 16.90 -1.70
N ASP A 120 -4.01 17.95 -1.73
CA ASP A 120 -3.56 19.31 -1.99
C ASP A 120 -2.46 19.75 -1.01
N GLU A 121 -2.52 19.29 0.25
CA GLU A 121 -1.46 19.58 1.23
C GLU A 121 -0.14 18.87 0.91
N ALA A 122 -0.19 17.62 0.47
CA ALA A 122 1.00 16.89 0.06
C ALA A 122 1.61 17.50 -1.21
N GLU A 123 0.77 17.89 -2.19
CA GLU A 123 1.22 18.59 -3.39
C GLU A 123 1.89 19.93 -3.05
N LEU A 124 1.33 20.68 -2.08
CA LEU A 124 1.93 21.92 -1.61
C LEU A 124 3.32 21.68 -0.99
N VAL A 125 3.49 20.64 -0.16
CA VAL A 125 4.80 20.29 0.42
C VAL A 125 5.80 19.91 -0.66
N LEU A 126 5.38 19.15 -1.68
CA LEU A 126 6.26 18.77 -2.79
C LEU A 126 6.67 19.96 -3.66
N SER A 127 5.79 20.96 -3.82
CA SER A 127 6.08 22.17 -4.60
C SER A 127 7.09 23.12 -3.93
N GLN A 128 7.36 22.92 -2.64
CA GLN A 128 8.27 23.74 -1.83
C GLN A 128 9.69 23.18 -1.75
N GLN A 129 9.99 22.05 -2.42
CA GLN A 129 11.29 21.36 -2.40
C GLN A 129 12.08 21.54 -3.71
#